data_AF-A0A8H5GQ46-F1
#
_entry.id   AF-A0A8H5GQ46-F1
#
_cell.length_a   1.000
_cell.length_b   1.000
_cell.length_c   1.000
_cell.angle_alpha   90.00
_cell.angle_beta   90.00
_cell.angle_gamma   90.00
#
_symmetry.space_group_name_H-M   'P 1'
#
loop_
_entity.id
_entity.type
_entity.pdbx_description
1 polymer ?
#
loop_
_entity_poly.entity_id
_entity_poly.type
_entity_poly.pdbx_seq_one_letter_code
_entity_poly.pdbx_strand_id
1 'polypeptide(L)'
;MTFKQAAVLAPVSFFLGILFISFNVDHKLLWGELTEGVIADGFSFYSTFYNSPPAIKALLHGMIGVGVLGLASKLNQWDDSALFFDGSSLGVYIFAIAVYVAVIVPTLKTVVVPLEEEMLADRIEAVRVLSAANVIIMICLGLILALQASPQPPLLVKV
;
A
#
# COMPACT_ATOMS: atom_id res chain seq x y z
N MET A 1 -5.74 -20.52 -12.14
CA MET A 1 -4.82 -19.65 -11.39
C MET A 1 -3.41 -20.20 -11.54
N THR A 2 -2.56 -19.55 -12.33
CA THR A 2 -1.13 -19.93 -12.45
C THR A 2 -0.37 -19.42 -11.21
N PHE A 3 0.71 -20.09 -10.80
CA PHE A 3 1.54 -19.70 -9.65
C PHE A 3 1.92 -18.19 -9.64
N LYS A 4 2.21 -17.62 -10.83
CA LYS A 4 2.51 -16.20 -11.01
C LYS A 4 1.37 -15.26 -10.58
N GLN A 5 0.11 -15.62 -10.85
CA GLN A 5 -1.03 -14.82 -10.41
C GLN A 5 -1.21 -14.88 -8.90
N ALA A 6 -1.02 -16.06 -8.29
CA ALA A 6 -1.09 -16.21 -6.84
C ALA A 6 0.00 -15.37 -6.14
N ALA A 7 1.21 -15.31 -6.71
CA ALA A 7 2.31 -14.48 -6.22
C ALA A 7 2.02 -12.97 -6.28
N VAL A 8 1.03 -12.52 -7.07
CA VAL A 8 0.57 -11.12 -7.09
C VAL A 8 -0.63 -10.92 -6.16
N LEU A 9 -1.63 -11.80 -6.24
CA LEU A 9 -2.86 -11.67 -5.46
C LEU A 9 -2.60 -11.79 -3.95
N ALA A 10 -1.68 -12.67 -3.53
CA ALA A 10 -1.35 -12.84 -2.12
C ALA A 10 -0.82 -11.55 -1.46
N PRO A 11 0.25 -10.88 -1.96
CA PRO A 11 0.70 -9.62 -1.39
C PRO A 11 -0.34 -8.50 -1.50
N VAL A 12 -1.04 -8.37 -2.63
CA VAL A 12 -2.04 -7.31 -2.82
C VAL A 12 -3.18 -7.44 -1.81
N SER A 13 -3.74 -8.63 -1.65
CA SER A 13 -4.80 -8.89 -0.66
C SER A 13 -4.32 -8.77 0.78
N PHE A 14 -3.09 -9.19 1.07
CA PHE A 14 -2.49 -9.04 2.40
C PHE A 14 -2.35 -7.56 2.81
N PHE A 15 -1.81 -6.71 1.93
CA PHE A 15 -1.70 -5.28 2.21
C PHE A 15 -3.05 -4.58 2.27
N LEU A 16 -4.01 -4.96 1.42
CA LEU A 16 -5.38 -4.46 1.52
C LEU A 16 -6.00 -4.79 2.88
N GLY A 17 -5.75 -5.98 3.43
CA GLY A 17 -6.17 -6.32 4.80
C GLY A 17 -5.57 -5.39 5.86
N ILE A 18 -4.28 -5.10 5.79
CA ILE A 18 -3.61 -4.16 6.71
C ILE A 18 -4.17 -2.74 6.57
N LEU A 19 -4.37 -2.27 5.33
CA LEU A 19 -4.91 -0.95 5.06
C LEU A 19 -6.37 -0.84 5.50
N PHE A 20 -7.16 -1.92 5.40
CA PHE A 20 -8.52 -1.96 5.89
C PHE A 20 -8.59 -1.83 7.42
N ILE A 21 -7.65 -2.45 8.15
CA ILE A 21 -7.51 -2.22 9.59
C ILE A 21 -7.18 -0.75 9.86
N SER A 22 -6.21 -0.19 9.14
CA SER A 22 -5.81 1.22 9.26
C SER A 22 -6.96 2.18 8.98
N PHE A 23 -7.83 1.84 8.03
CA PHE A 23 -8.99 2.64 7.65
C PHE A 23 -9.98 2.89 8.79
N ASN A 24 -10.08 1.99 9.78
CA ASN A 24 -10.93 2.19 10.96
C ASN A 24 -10.51 3.41 11.81
N VAL A 25 -9.24 3.81 11.72
CA VAL A 25 -8.70 5.01 12.35
C VAL A 25 -8.62 6.16 11.33
N ASP A 26 -8.11 5.88 10.12
CA ASP A 26 -7.87 6.90 9.09
C ASP A 26 -9.14 7.65 8.69
N HIS A 27 -10.30 6.98 8.61
CA HIS A 27 -11.52 7.66 8.19
C HIS A 27 -11.94 8.77 9.17
N LYS A 28 -11.68 8.58 10.47
CA LYS A 28 -11.99 9.57 11.51
C LYS A 28 -11.04 10.77 11.42
N LEU A 29 -9.75 10.50 11.16
CA LEU A 29 -8.72 11.54 11.00
C LEU A 29 -8.91 12.38 9.73
N LEU A 30 -9.45 11.78 8.68
CA LEU A 30 -9.61 12.44 7.38
C LEU A 30 -10.94 13.18 7.27
N TRP A 31 -12.06 12.52 7.59
CA TRP A 31 -13.41 13.01 7.33
C TRP A 31 -14.27 13.19 8.58
N GLY A 32 -13.77 12.81 9.76
CA GLY A 32 -14.47 13.00 11.03
C GLY A 32 -14.17 14.34 11.70
N GLU A 33 -14.82 14.58 12.82
CA GLU A 33 -14.47 15.68 13.72
C GLU A 33 -13.16 15.38 14.45
N LEU A 34 -12.20 16.31 14.35
CA LEU A 34 -10.85 16.12 14.87
C LEU A 34 -10.78 16.49 16.36
N THR A 35 -11.33 15.61 17.20
CA THR A 35 -11.25 15.74 18.66
C THR A 35 -9.89 15.28 19.19
N GLU A 36 -9.54 15.71 20.40
CA GLU A 36 -8.31 15.26 21.08
C GLU A 36 -8.24 13.72 21.19
N GLY A 37 -9.38 13.07 21.42
CA GLY A 37 -9.48 11.60 21.47
C GLY A 37 -9.15 10.94 20.13
N VAL A 38 -9.67 11.48 19.02
CA VAL A 38 -9.38 10.95 17.66
C VAL A 38 -7.91 11.11 17.31
N ILE A 39 -7.30 12.24 17.68
CA ILE A 39 -5.86 12.48 17.47
C ILE A 39 -5.03 11.48 18.30
N ALA A 40 -5.38 11.31 19.58
CA ALA A 40 -4.68 10.38 20.47
C ALA A 40 -4.78 8.93 19.99
N ASP A 41 -5.95 8.50 19.53
CA ASP A 41 -6.16 7.18 18.93
C ASP A 41 -5.28 6.99 17.69
N GLY A 42 -5.21 8.00 16.82
CA GLY A 42 -4.33 8.02 15.64
C GLY A 42 -2.86 7.83 16.01
N PHE A 43 -2.35 8.62 16.95
CA PHE A 43 -0.97 8.52 17.40
C PHE A 43 -0.67 7.18 18.06
N SER A 44 -1.57 6.66 18.90
CA SER A 44 -1.42 5.37 19.57
C SER A 44 -1.39 4.21 18.58
N PHE A 45 -2.31 4.21 17.61
CA PHE A 45 -2.39 3.22 16.56
C PHE A 45 -1.09 3.16 15.75
N TYR A 46 -0.64 4.30 15.23
CA TYR A 46 0.56 4.35 14.39
C TYR A 46 1.86 4.14 15.18
N SER A 47 1.90 4.51 16.45
CA SER A 47 3.02 4.14 17.35
C SER A 47 3.14 2.63 17.53
N THR A 48 2.03 1.90 17.56
CA THR A 48 2.04 0.43 17.65
C THR A 48 2.67 -0.19 16.41
N PHE A 49 2.32 0.30 15.21
CA PHE A 49 2.95 -0.15 13.97
C PHE A 49 4.44 0.19 13.90
N TYR A 50 4.81 1.42 14.28
CA TYR A 50 6.20 1.87 14.29
C TYR A 50 7.08 1.04 15.24
N ASN A 51 6.57 0.71 16.42
CA ASN A 51 7.29 -0.05 17.44
C ASN A 51 7.16 -1.57 17.31
N SER A 52 6.53 -2.05 16.23
CA SER A 52 6.41 -3.49 15.96
C SER A 52 7.78 -4.19 15.89
N PRO A 53 7.87 -5.48 16.31
CA PRO A 53 9.10 -6.25 16.20
C PRO A 53 9.68 -6.23 14.78
N PRO A 54 11.01 -6.20 14.62
CA PRO A 54 11.66 -6.14 13.30
C PRO A 54 11.20 -7.23 12.32
N ALA A 55 10.84 -8.40 12.83
CA ALA A 55 10.29 -9.51 12.04
C ALA A 55 9.02 -9.12 11.27
N ILE A 56 8.14 -8.32 11.86
CA ILE A 56 6.92 -7.84 11.19
C ILE A 56 7.31 -6.90 10.05
N LYS A 57 8.21 -5.94 10.30
CA LYS A 57 8.71 -5.03 9.26
C LYS A 57 9.37 -5.80 8.11
N ALA A 58 10.19 -6.80 8.43
CA ALA A 58 10.84 -7.66 7.43
C ALA A 58 9.81 -8.44 6.60
N LEU A 59 8.77 -8.98 7.23
CA LEU A 59 7.66 -9.65 6.53
C LEU A 59 6.96 -8.69 5.55
N LEU A 60 6.63 -7.46 5.98
CA LEU A 60 6.00 -6.47 5.12
C LEU A 60 6.87 -6.19 3.88
N HIS A 61 8.15 -5.88 4.07
CA HIS A 61 9.06 -5.62 2.94
C HIS A 61 9.27 -6.87 2.06
N GLY A 62 9.28 -8.06 2.65
CA GLY A 62 9.30 -9.32 1.92
C GLY A 62 8.09 -9.49 1.00
N MET A 63 6.89 -9.19 1.49
CA MET A 63 5.66 -9.24 0.69
C MET A 63 5.66 -8.20 -0.44
N ILE A 64 6.26 -7.02 -0.23
CA ILE A 64 6.50 -6.05 -1.33
C ILE A 64 7.37 -6.71 -2.42
N GLY A 65 8.48 -7.33 -2.03
CA GLY A 65 9.38 -8.03 -2.96
C GLY A 65 8.68 -9.14 -3.75
N VAL A 66 7.87 -9.96 -3.08
CA VAL A 66 7.06 -11.01 -3.74
C VAL A 66 6.10 -10.40 -4.77
N GLY A 67 5.44 -9.29 -4.45
CA GLY A 67 4.53 -8.60 -5.37
C GLY A 67 5.24 -8.07 -6.62
N VAL A 68 6.39 -7.41 -6.45
CA VAL A 68 7.21 -6.91 -7.57
C VAL A 68 7.67 -8.06 -8.46
N LEU A 69 8.25 -9.12 -7.88
CA LEU A 69 8.74 -10.28 -8.63
C LEU A 69 7.60 -11.01 -9.35
N GLY A 70 6.45 -11.14 -8.69
CA GLY A 70 5.24 -11.72 -9.26
C GLY A 70 4.80 -10.98 -10.53
N LEU A 71 4.64 -9.66 -10.44
CA LEU A 71 4.24 -8.80 -11.55
C LEU A 71 5.29 -8.78 -12.68
N ALA A 72 6.57 -8.62 -12.35
CA ALA A 72 7.66 -8.66 -13.34
C ALA A 72 7.71 -10.00 -14.09
N SER A 73 7.49 -11.13 -13.41
CA SER A 73 7.49 -12.46 -14.03
C SER A 73 6.38 -12.68 -15.06
N LYS A 74 5.28 -11.91 -14.99
CA LYS A 74 4.16 -11.97 -15.93
C LYS A 74 4.45 -11.22 -17.24
N LEU A 75 5.38 -10.27 -17.24
CA LEU A 75 5.74 -9.49 -18.43
C LEU A 75 6.61 -10.25 -19.44
N ASN A 76 7.03 -11.49 -19.18
CA ASN A 76 7.99 -12.20 -20.02
C ASN A 76 7.51 -12.52 -21.45
N GLN A 77 6.20 -12.59 -21.71
CA GLN A 77 5.70 -12.89 -23.07
C GLN A 77 5.46 -11.65 -23.94
N TRP A 78 5.57 -10.43 -23.39
CA TRP A 78 5.50 -9.15 -24.11
C TRP A 78 4.34 -9.02 -25.13
N ASP A 79 3.22 -9.72 -24.91
CA ASP A 79 2.02 -9.53 -25.72
C ASP A 79 1.25 -8.27 -25.28
N ASP A 80 0.39 -7.75 -26.16
CA ASP A 80 -0.33 -6.49 -25.93
C ASP A 80 -1.21 -6.52 -24.67
N SER A 81 -1.78 -7.70 -24.34
CA SER A 81 -2.61 -7.88 -23.15
C SER A 81 -1.74 -7.91 -21.88
N ALA A 82 -0.63 -8.62 -21.89
CA ALA A 82 0.34 -8.64 -20.80
C ALA A 82 0.89 -7.24 -20.55
N LEU A 83 1.21 -6.48 -21.60
CA LEU A 83 1.68 -5.11 -21.43
C LEU A 83 0.60 -4.20 -20.83
N PHE A 84 -0.65 -4.31 -21.30
CA PHE A 84 -1.74 -3.46 -20.82
C PHE A 84 -2.16 -3.79 -19.38
N PHE A 85 -2.42 -5.06 -19.07
CA PHE A 85 -2.92 -5.46 -17.75
C PHE A 85 -1.80 -5.65 -16.73
N ASP A 86 -0.78 -6.46 -17.04
CA ASP A 86 0.32 -6.75 -16.12
C ASP A 86 1.30 -5.58 -16.03
N GLY A 87 1.55 -4.86 -17.14
CA GLY A 87 2.41 -3.67 -17.15
C GLY A 87 1.81 -2.50 -16.38
N SER A 88 0.52 -2.20 -16.59
CA SER A 88 -0.17 -1.18 -15.79
C SER A 88 -0.22 -1.57 -14.32
N SER A 89 -0.46 -2.85 -14.00
CA SER A 89 -0.44 -3.32 -12.61
C SER A 89 0.93 -3.13 -11.96
N LEU A 90 2.02 -3.40 -12.69
CA LEU A 90 3.38 -3.13 -12.21
C LEU A 90 3.60 -1.64 -11.99
N GLY A 91 3.22 -0.78 -12.94
CA GLY A 91 3.34 0.67 -12.80
C GLY A 91 2.59 1.20 -11.56
N VAL A 92 1.35 0.77 -11.35
CA VAL A 92 0.54 1.14 -10.18
C VAL A 92 1.17 0.61 -8.89
N TYR A 93 1.74 -0.60 -8.90
CA TYR A 93 2.42 -1.15 -7.72
C TYR A 93 3.69 -0.38 -7.35
N ILE A 94 4.49 0.01 -8.34
CA ILE A 94 5.67 0.87 -8.14
C ILE A 94 5.27 2.25 -7.62
N PHE A 95 4.19 2.83 -8.14
CA PHE A 95 3.65 4.07 -7.60
C PHE A 95 3.22 3.93 -6.13
N ALA A 96 2.53 2.85 -5.77
CA ALA A 96 2.17 2.57 -4.38
C ALA A 96 3.42 2.43 -3.46
N ILE A 97 4.48 1.78 -3.94
CA ILE A 97 5.76 1.70 -3.23
C ILE A 97 6.39 3.09 -3.07
N ALA A 98 6.33 3.94 -4.09
CA ALA A 98 6.84 5.30 -4.00
C ALA A 98 6.08 6.12 -2.96
N VAL A 99 4.74 6.03 -2.92
CA VAL A 99 3.91 6.66 -1.87
C VAL A 99 4.27 6.12 -0.49
N TYR A 100 4.48 4.80 -0.36
CA TYR A 100 4.90 4.20 0.90
C TYR A 100 6.24 4.77 1.40
N VAL A 101 7.27 4.76 0.55
CA VAL A 101 8.62 5.19 0.94
C VAL A 101 8.70 6.70 1.13
N ALA A 102 8.11 7.48 0.22
CA ALA A 102 8.25 8.93 0.20
C ALA A 102 7.26 9.67 1.10
N VAL A 103 6.14 9.05 1.48
CA VAL A 103 5.09 9.69 2.29
C VAL A 103 4.88 8.95 3.60
N ILE A 104 4.51 7.67 3.57
CA ILE A 104 4.16 6.92 4.79
C ILE A 104 5.32 6.81 5.76
N VAL A 105 6.51 6.42 5.29
CA VAL A 105 7.69 6.25 6.17
C VAL A 105 8.08 7.55 6.88
N PRO A 106 8.24 8.71 6.22
CA PRO A 106 8.59 9.95 6.91
C PRO A 106 7.47 10.47 7.83
N THR A 107 6.21 10.47 7.39
CA THR A 107 5.12 10.96 8.24
C THR A 107 4.90 10.09 9.47
N LEU A 108 5.08 8.77 9.34
CA LEU A 108 5.07 7.85 10.48
C LEU A 108 6.18 8.16 11.50
N LYS A 109 7.37 8.59 11.03
CA LYS A 109 8.45 9.02 11.92
C LYS A 109 8.08 10.31 12.65
N THR A 110 7.61 11.34 11.97
CA THR A 110 7.14 12.59 12.57
C THR A 110 6.04 12.34 13.62
N VAL A 111 5.12 11.41 13.36
CA VAL A 111 4.06 11.06 14.33
C VAL A 111 4.62 10.48 15.64
N VAL A 112 5.62 9.60 15.55
CA VAL A 112 6.06 8.76 16.68
C VAL A 112 7.32 9.28 17.37
N VAL A 113 8.28 9.79 16.60
CA VAL A 113 9.56 10.33 17.06
C VAL A 113 9.77 11.70 16.40
N PRO A 114 9.00 12.72 16.80
CA PRO A 114 9.11 14.05 16.23
C PRO A 114 10.48 14.67 16.52
N LEU A 115 10.93 15.57 15.63
CA LEU A 115 12.11 16.40 15.86
C LEU A 115 11.83 17.46 16.93
N GLU A 116 12.88 18.06 17.51
CA GLU A 116 12.73 19.05 18.59
C GLU A 116 11.97 20.30 18.13
N GLU A 117 12.10 20.66 16.87
CA GLU A 117 11.41 21.78 16.22
C GLU A 117 9.97 21.47 15.79
N GLU A 118 9.55 20.21 15.76
CA GLU A 118 8.20 19.81 15.33
C GLU A 118 7.18 20.00 16.46
N MET A 119 6.15 20.80 16.18
CA MET A 119 5.06 21.07 17.11
C MET A 119 3.97 19.99 17.04
N LEU A 120 3.04 20.03 18.00
CA LEU A 120 1.86 19.15 17.98
C LEU A 120 1.05 19.28 16.68
N ALA A 121 0.94 20.49 16.13
CA ALA A 121 0.26 20.75 14.87
C ALA A 121 0.90 19.97 13.70
N ASP A 122 2.23 19.91 13.64
CA ASP A 122 2.96 19.20 12.59
C ASP A 122 2.72 17.68 12.68
N ARG A 123 2.65 17.15 13.91
CA ARG A 123 2.31 15.73 14.13
C ARG A 123 0.88 15.41 13.73
N ILE A 124 -0.08 16.31 14.00
CA ILE A 124 -1.47 16.18 13.58
C ILE A 124 -1.57 16.21 12.05
N GLU A 125 -0.85 17.10 11.39
CA GLU A 125 -0.79 17.13 9.93
C GLU A 125 -0.17 15.84 9.39
N ALA A 126 0.95 15.41 9.95
CA ALA A 126 1.64 14.19 9.54
C ALA A 126 0.75 12.94 9.65
N VAL A 127 -0.01 12.78 10.74
CA VAL A 127 -0.92 11.63 10.88
C VAL A 127 -2.06 11.68 9.85
N ARG A 128 -2.55 12.88 9.48
CA ARG A 128 -3.57 13.01 8.43
C ARG A 128 -2.99 12.74 7.03
N VAL A 129 -1.78 13.20 6.74
CA VAL A 129 -1.07 12.91 5.48
C VAL A 129 -0.78 11.41 5.37
N LEU A 130 -0.37 10.77 6.47
CA LEU A 130 -0.20 9.31 6.58
C LEU A 130 -1.51 8.57 6.27
N SER A 131 -2.62 8.96 6.88
CA SER A 131 -3.94 8.41 6.62
C SER A 131 -4.37 8.58 5.15
N ALA A 132 -4.15 9.74 4.55
CA ALA A 132 -4.46 9.99 3.15
C ALA A 132 -3.62 9.10 2.22
N ALA A 133 -2.33 8.93 2.52
CA ALA A 133 -1.44 8.05 1.76
C ALA A 133 -1.89 6.59 1.80
N ASN A 134 -2.37 6.10 2.95
CA ASN A 134 -2.96 4.76 3.06
C ASN A 134 -4.18 4.58 2.14
N VAL A 135 -5.06 5.58 2.07
CA VAL A 135 -6.24 5.55 1.18
C VAL A 135 -5.82 5.52 -0.28
N ILE A 136 -4.81 6.32 -0.66
CA ILE A 136 -4.24 6.31 -2.02
C ILE A 136 -3.72 4.91 -2.36
N ILE A 137 -2.91 4.30 -1.48
CA ILE A 137 -2.39 2.95 -1.70
C ILE A 137 -3.53 1.93 -1.76
N MET A 138 -4.56 2.05 -0.91
CA MET A 138 -5.72 1.16 -0.94
C MET A 138 -6.41 1.19 -2.31
N ILE A 139 -6.59 2.38 -2.89
CA ILE A 139 -7.13 2.55 -4.25
C ILE A 139 -6.20 1.91 -5.28
N CYS A 140 -4.89 2.17 -5.22
CA CYS A 140 -3.91 1.57 -6.13
C CYS A 140 -3.96 0.03 -6.10
N LEU A 141 -4.00 -0.56 -4.91
CA LEU A 141 -4.08 -2.02 -4.75
C LEU A 141 -5.43 -2.58 -5.22
N GLY A 142 -6.54 -1.86 -5.00
CA GLY A 142 -7.85 -2.20 -5.54
C GLY A 142 -7.88 -2.19 -7.08
N LEU A 143 -7.23 -1.21 -7.71
CA LEU A 143 -7.07 -1.16 -9.16
C LEU A 143 -6.27 -2.36 -9.68
N ILE A 144 -5.21 -2.76 -8.98
CA ILE A 144 -4.46 -3.97 -9.34
C ILE A 144 -5.33 -5.21 -9.26
N LEU A 145 -6.19 -5.36 -8.25
CA LEU A 145 -7.13 -6.49 -8.20
C LEU A 145 -8.08 -6.50 -9.41
N ALA A 146 -8.60 -5.33 -9.81
CA ALA A 146 -9.47 -5.22 -10.98
C ALA A 146 -8.73 -5.58 -12.28
N LEU A 147 -7.49 -5.11 -12.45
CA LEU A 147 -6.65 -5.46 -13.59
C LEU A 147 -6.32 -6.96 -13.62
N GLN A 148 -6.02 -7.57 -12.46
CA GLN A 148 -5.70 -9.00 -12.38
C GLN A 148 -6.92 -9.92 -12.56
N ALA A 149 -8.14 -9.41 -12.36
CA ALA A 149 -9.38 -10.12 -12.62
C ALA A 149 -9.83 -10.05 -14.09
N SER A 150 -9.20 -9.19 -14.90
CA SER A 150 -9.59 -8.99 -16.29
C SER A 150 -9.27 -10.23 -17.16
N PRO A 151 -10.19 -10.69 -18.03
CA PRO A 151 -9.95 -11.81 -18.92
C PRO A 151 -8.80 -11.49 -19.89
N GLN A 152 -7.74 -12.29 -19.86
CA GLN A 152 -6.72 -12.23 -20.90
C GLN A 152 -7.30 -12.90 -22.16
N PRO A 153 -7.36 -12.22 -23.32
CA PRO A 153 -7.88 -12.83 -24.54
C PRO A 153 -7.05 -14.10 -24.86
N PRO A 154 -7.70 -15.17 -25.33
CA PRO A 154 -6.96 -16.37 -25.72
C PRO A 154 -5.93 -15.98 -26.78
N LEU A 155 -4.68 -16.38 -26.56
CA LEU A 155 -3.61 -16.23 -27.53
C LEU A 155 -4.13 -16.74 -28.88
N LEU A 156 -4.39 -15.84 -29.82
CA LEU A 156 -4.56 -16.23 -31.21
C LEU A 156 -3.23 -16.86 -31.60
N VAL A 157 -3.24 -18.19 -31.72
CA VAL A 157 -2.16 -18.95 -32.33
C VAL A 157 -1.97 -18.35 -33.72
N LYS A 158 -0.99 -17.47 -33.86
CA LYS A 158 -0.48 -17.08 -35.17
C LYS A 158 0.27 -18.31 -35.67
N VAL A 159 -0.46 -19.14 -36.40
CA VAL A 159 0.08 -20.21 -37.25
C VAL A 159 0.96 -19.59 -38.32
#